data_AF-A0A9X3XAZ9-F1
#
_entry.id   AF-A0A9X3XAZ9-F1
#
_cell.length_a   1.000
_cell.length_b   1.000
_cell.length_c   1.000
_cell.angle_alpha   90.00
_cell.angle_beta   90.00
_cell.angle_gamma   90.00
#
_symmetry.space_group_name_H-M   'P 1'
#
loop_
_entity.id
_entity.type
_entity.pdbx_description
1 polymer ?
#
loop_
_entity_poly.entity_id
_entity_poly.type
_entity_poly.pdbx_seq_one_letter_code
_entity_poly.pdbx_strand_id
1 'polypeptide(L)'
;MKTTPGTGWARWEMLDADAAPSSHRGATAVLRSYVARLLTRMPEPLFSFAELVARVCPALEGIDKWKAVRHLDNRPGVPDLVELFHLDREALEFYQAEQGKDIFGACDGIFSFLGLPGRRALFIGAYQVRGSRKATVLDPSTVPVALRGMYEAARRDDPDVVRYYYDLVRDPRFAALEMRVVVDWGPGALSWHQWALDKPVVELRDPNSLGPCPDYREVDVSLAKLAFLTRHEEANPSWRDRLSAVGIPAALGTHARSADHPAIPLSPGLPTIAMR
;
A
#
# COMPACT_ATOMS: atom_id res chain seq x y z
N MET A 1 39.32 44.24 -2.76
CA MET A 1 38.97 45.10 -3.92
C MET A 1 38.23 44.21 -4.90
N LYS A 2 36.89 44.31 -4.93
CA LYS A 2 36.07 44.86 -6.06
C LYS A 2 36.02 43.89 -7.25
N THR A 3 34.91 43.45 -7.84
CA THR A 3 33.49 43.84 -7.79
C THR A 3 32.69 42.81 -8.60
N THR A 4 31.41 42.62 -8.26
CA THR A 4 30.34 41.96 -9.02
C THR A 4 30.08 42.62 -10.39
N PRO A 5 29.39 41.93 -11.30
CA PRO A 5 28.07 42.38 -11.77
C PRO A 5 27.06 41.18 -11.85
N GLY A 6 25.76 41.25 -11.49
CA GLY A 6 24.68 42.18 -11.87
C GLY A 6 24.36 41.99 -13.36
N THR A 7 23.17 41.70 -13.91
CA THR A 7 21.71 41.72 -13.59
C THR A 7 21.06 41.20 -14.91
N GLY A 8 19.81 40.74 -15.04
CA GLY A 8 18.64 40.79 -14.20
C GLY A 8 17.46 40.11 -14.92
N TRP A 9 16.48 39.66 -14.13
CA TRP A 9 15.13 39.32 -14.59
C TRP A 9 14.17 40.40 -14.09
N ALA A 10 13.11 40.60 -14.87
CA ALA A 10 12.30 41.80 -14.95
C ALA A 10 11.53 42.17 -13.67
N ARG A 11 11.43 43.49 -13.54
CA ARG A 11 10.70 44.35 -12.59
C ARG A 11 9.19 44.16 -12.75
N TRP A 12 8.47 43.86 -11.67
CA TRP A 12 7.05 44.19 -11.55
C TRP A 12 6.92 45.27 -10.49
N GLU A 13 6.45 46.44 -10.94
CA GLU A 13 6.27 47.64 -10.16
C GLU A 13 5.17 47.50 -9.12
N MET A 14 5.42 48.16 -7.98
CA MET A 14 4.44 48.57 -6.98
C MET A 14 3.25 49.25 -7.67
N LEU A 15 2.06 48.70 -7.47
CA LEU A 15 0.85 49.50 -7.40
C LEU A 15 0.40 49.50 -5.94
N ASP A 16 0.62 50.65 -5.30
CA ASP A 16 -0.08 51.04 -4.08
C ASP A 16 -1.59 51.06 -4.38
N ALA A 17 -2.33 50.23 -3.65
CA ALA A 17 -3.76 50.39 -3.47
C ALA A 17 -4.02 50.35 -1.95
N ASP A 18 -3.93 51.54 -1.37
CA ASP A 18 -4.46 51.85 -0.07
C ASP A 18 -5.99 51.60 0.00
N ALA A 19 -6.46 51.29 1.21
CA ALA A 19 -7.84 51.30 1.70
C ALA A 19 -8.79 50.13 1.35
N ALA A 20 -8.74 49.07 2.18
CA ALA A 20 -9.90 48.22 2.53
C ALA A 20 -9.88 47.91 4.05
N PRO A 21 -11.04 47.82 4.72
CA PRO A 21 -11.18 48.14 6.14
C PRO A 21 -10.51 47.16 7.11
N SER A 22 -10.05 47.70 8.24
CA SER A 22 -9.26 47.09 9.31
C SER A 22 -9.91 45.93 10.08
N SER A 23 -11.07 45.41 9.65
CA SER A 23 -11.81 44.34 10.34
C SER A 23 -11.46 42.92 9.88
N HIS A 24 -10.81 42.73 8.72
CA HIS A 24 -10.56 41.39 8.14
C HIS A 24 -9.21 40.74 8.52
N ARG A 25 -8.23 41.49 9.04
CA ARG A 25 -6.93 40.92 9.48
C ARG A 25 -7.04 40.19 10.82
N GLY A 26 -7.97 40.57 11.68
CA GLY A 26 -8.22 39.92 12.97
C GLY A 26 -8.84 38.53 12.82
N ALA A 27 -9.85 38.39 11.95
CA ALA A 27 -10.56 37.12 11.75
C ALA A 27 -9.66 36.01 11.17
N THR A 28 -8.78 36.35 10.23
CA THR A 28 -7.85 35.41 9.60
C THR A 28 -6.74 34.94 10.56
N ALA A 29 -6.23 35.82 11.42
CA ALA A 29 -5.27 35.46 12.47
C ALA A 29 -5.92 34.60 13.58
N VAL A 30 -7.15 34.90 13.97
CA VAL A 30 -7.92 34.12 14.94
C VAL A 30 -8.22 32.73 14.38
N LEU A 31 -8.70 32.61 13.14
CA LEU A 31 -8.91 31.34 12.45
C LEU A 31 -7.63 30.52 12.33
N ARG A 32 -6.49 31.13 11.96
CA ARG A 32 -5.20 30.42 11.96
C ARG A 32 -4.80 29.94 13.35
N SER A 33 -4.98 30.75 14.39
CA SER A 33 -4.67 30.35 15.77
C SER A 33 -5.63 29.28 16.29
N TYR A 34 -6.88 29.29 15.83
CA TYR A 34 -7.93 28.36 16.22
C TYR A 34 -7.75 27.02 15.52
N VAL A 35 -7.44 27.02 14.22
CA VAL A 35 -7.04 25.85 13.45
C VAL A 35 -5.73 25.28 14.00
N ALA A 36 -4.72 26.11 14.29
CA ALA A 36 -3.49 25.65 14.93
C ALA A 36 -3.74 24.99 16.29
N ARG A 37 -4.61 25.58 17.14
CA ARG A 37 -5.02 25.04 18.43
C ARG A 37 -5.89 23.78 18.34
N LEU A 38 -6.70 23.65 17.28
CA LEU A 38 -7.47 22.43 16.99
C LEU A 38 -6.58 21.32 16.44
N LEU A 39 -5.57 21.66 15.64
CA LEU A 39 -4.55 20.71 15.18
C LEU A 39 -3.65 20.23 16.33
N THR A 40 -3.44 21.04 17.37
CA THR A 40 -2.79 20.60 18.63
C THR A 40 -3.69 19.74 19.53
N ARG A 41 -4.96 19.54 19.14
CA ARG A 41 -5.95 18.70 19.84
C ARG A 41 -6.34 17.46 19.03
N MET A 42 -5.58 17.09 18.00
CA MET A 42 -5.67 15.71 17.56
C MET A 42 -5.23 14.84 18.75
N PRO A 43 -6.04 13.87 19.20
CA PRO A 43 -5.60 13.00 20.26
C PRO A 43 -4.28 12.36 19.82
N GLU A 44 -3.28 12.41 20.69
CA GLU A 44 -2.05 11.65 20.48
C GLU A 44 -2.43 10.22 20.09
N PRO A 45 -1.76 9.63 19.09
CA PRO A 45 -2.03 8.27 18.68
C PRO A 45 -1.99 7.34 19.91
N LEU A 46 -3.03 6.52 20.07
CA LEU A 46 -3.18 5.66 21.26
C LEU A 46 -1.98 4.71 21.45
N PHE A 47 -1.34 4.33 20.34
CA PHE A 47 -0.11 3.54 20.35
C PHE A 47 0.66 3.72 19.03
N SER A 48 1.95 3.41 19.07
CA SER A 48 2.84 3.35 17.91
C SER A 48 2.97 1.94 17.35
N PHE A 49 3.50 1.84 16.13
CA PHE A 49 3.76 0.57 15.50
C PHE A 49 4.81 -0.25 16.25
N ALA A 50 5.81 0.40 16.87
CA ALA A 50 6.80 -0.27 17.69
C ALA A 50 6.16 -0.94 18.93
N GLU A 51 5.21 -0.28 19.58
CA GLU A 51 4.46 -0.85 20.70
C GLU A 51 3.61 -2.05 20.27
N LEU A 52 3.01 -1.99 19.07
CA LEU A 52 2.25 -3.09 18.50
C LEU A 52 3.15 -4.30 18.17
N VAL A 53 4.35 -4.05 17.63
CA VAL A 53 5.36 -5.08 17.40
C VAL A 53 5.77 -5.74 18.71
N ALA A 54 6.06 -4.96 19.75
CA ALA A 54 6.40 -5.48 21.08
C ALA A 54 5.26 -6.31 21.68
N ARG A 55 3.99 -5.96 21.40
CA ARG A 55 2.82 -6.73 21.86
C ARG A 55 2.65 -8.07 21.15
N VAL A 56 2.86 -8.09 19.84
CA VAL A 56 2.67 -9.28 18.99
C VAL A 56 3.86 -10.24 19.08
N CYS A 57 5.07 -9.69 19.18
CA CYS A 57 6.29 -10.46 19.28
C CYS A 57 7.24 -9.87 20.35
N PRO A 58 6.94 -10.10 21.65
CA PRO A 58 7.78 -9.61 22.74
C PRO A 58 9.23 -10.12 22.70
N ALA A 59 9.45 -11.28 22.08
CA ALA A 59 10.76 -11.90 21.93
C ALA A 59 11.53 -11.42 20.69
N LEU A 60 11.08 -10.37 20.00
CA LEU A 60 11.85 -9.81 18.89
C LEU A 60 13.04 -9.02 19.44
N GLU A 61 14.20 -9.65 19.44
CA GLU A 61 15.47 -8.98 19.76
C GLU A 61 15.97 -8.13 18.59
N GLY A 62 16.70 -7.06 18.89
CA GLY A 62 17.39 -6.25 17.89
C GLY A 62 16.46 -5.46 16.95
N ILE A 63 15.30 -5.00 17.44
CA ILE A 63 14.33 -4.23 16.64
C ILE A 63 14.94 -2.95 16.03
N ASP A 64 16.00 -2.40 16.63
CA ASP A 64 16.79 -1.28 16.12
C ASP A 64 17.56 -1.62 14.83
N LYS A 65 17.76 -2.90 14.54
CA LYS A 65 18.30 -3.41 13.28
C LYS A 65 17.23 -3.77 12.25
N TRP A 66 15.97 -3.42 12.51
CA TRP A 66 14.89 -3.54 11.55
C TRP A 66 14.60 -2.20 10.88
N LYS A 67 14.28 -2.23 9.58
CA LYS A 67 13.81 -1.04 8.86
C LYS A 67 12.32 -1.10 8.61
N ALA A 68 11.64 0.03 8.74
CA ALA A 68 10.34 0.24 8.10
C ALA A 68 10.55 0.57 6.62
N VAL A 69 9.77 -0.05 5.74
CA VAL A 69 9.83 0.10 4.28
C VAL A 69 8.45 0.46 3.74
N ARG A 70 8.31 1.57 3.02
CA ARG A 70 7.07 2.04 2.39
C ARG A 70 7.18 2.00 0.89
N HIS A 71 6.51 1.05 0.26
CA HIS A 71 6.41 0.94 -1.18
C HIS A 71 5.33 1.89 -1.70
N LEU A 72 5.75 2.89 -2.47
CA LEU A 72 4.88 3.79 -3.22
C LEU A 72 5.46 3.90 -4.62
N ASP A 73 5.07 2.99 -5.50
CA ASP A 73 5.59 2.90 -6.86
C ASP A 73 4.47 3.08 -7.86
N ASN A 74 4.39 4.31 -8.38
CA ASN A 74 3.34 4.73 -9.29
C ASN A 74 3.89 4.89 -10.71
N ARG A 75 5.05 4.28 -11.00
CA ARG A 75 5.66 4.37 -12.32
C ARG A 75 4.78 3.65 -13.34
N PRO A 76 4.67 4.16 -14.59
CA PRO A 76 3.94 3.46 -15.64
C PRO A 76 4.45 2.03 -15.83
N GLY A 77 3.53 1.07 -15.90
CA GLY A 77 3.86 -0.35 -16.07
C GLY A 77 4.16 -1.12 -14.78
N VAL A 78 4.17 -0.45 -13.62
CA VAL A 78 4.18 -1.12 -12.31
C VAL A 78 2.73 -1.48 -11.95
N PRO A 79 2.44 -2.74 -11.56
CA PRO A 79 1.10 -3.09 -11.09
C PRO A 79 0.76 -2.33 -9.81
N ASP A 80 -0.53 -2.10 -9.56
CA ASP A 80 -0.98 -1.63 -8.26
C ASP A 80 -0.54 -2.63 -7.18
N LEU A 81 0.30 -2.18 -6.26
CA LEU A 81 0.92 -3.07 -5.27
C LEU A 81 -0.08 -3.59 -4.21
N VAL A 82 -1.17 -2.86 -3.97
CA VAL A 82 -2.26 -3.32 -3.10
C VAL A 82 -3.02 -4.45 -3.80
N GLU A 83 -3.31 -4.30 -5.09
CA GLU A 83 -3.92 -5.38 -5.87
C GLU A 83 -2.98 -6.57 -6.01
N LEU A 84 -1.69 -6.32 -6.24
CA LEU A 84 -0.66 -7.36 -6.32
C LEU A 84 -0.60 -8.18 -5.01
N PHE A 85 -0.69 -7.53 -3.84
CA PHE A 85 -0.76 -8.24 -2.55
C PHE A 85 -1.90 -9.28 -2.51
N HIS A 86 -3.07 -8.92 -3.04
CA HIS A 86 -4.24 -9.79 -3.00
C HIS A 86 -4.26 -10.87 -4.09
N LEU A 87 -3.66 -10.58 -5.25
CA LEU A 87 -3.69 -11.47 -6.41
C LEU A 87 -2.49 -12.41 -6.49
N ASP A 88 -1.31 -11.89 -6.17
CA ASP A 88 -0.03 -12.57 -6.37
C ASP A 88 0.98 -12.04 -5.34
N ARG A 89 0.84 -12.52 -4.10
CA ARG A 89 1.71 -12.15 -3.00
C ARG A 89 3.17 -12.51 -3.28
N GLU A 90 3.42 -13.63 -3.94
CA GLU A 90 4.76 -14.07 -4.30
C GLU A 90 5.43 -13.06 -5.26
N ALA A 91 4.68 -12.51 -6.21
CA ALA A 91 5.19 -11.42 -7.05
C ALA A 91 5.52 -10.16 -6.24
N LEU A 92 4.71 -9.78 -5.26
CA LEU A 92 5.03 -8.63 -4.40
C LEU A 92 6.29 -8.89 -3.56
N GLU A 93 6.44 -10.12 -3.04
CA GLU A 93 7.62 -10.56 -2.29
C GLU A 93 8.88 -10.57 -3.17
N PHE A 94 8.75 -11.00 -4.41
CA PHE A 94 9.81 -10.91 -5.42
C PHE A 94 10.20 -9.46 -5.72
N TYR A 95 9.20 -8.58 -5.91
CA TYR A 95 9.41 -7.16 -6.17
C TYR A 95 10.19 -6.48 -5.04
N GLN A 96 9.80 -6.68 -3.77
CA GLN A 96 10.49 -6.03 -2.64
C GLN A 96 11.92 -6.57 -2.43
N ALA A 97 12.19 -7.81 -2.85
CA ALA A 97 13.51 -8.43 -2.71
C ALA A 97 14.58 -7.86 -3.66
N GLU A 98 14.19 -7.16 -4.73
CA GLU A 98 15.14 -6.46 -5.61
C GLU A 98 15.31 -5.00 -5.21
N GLN A 99 16.56 -4.54 -5.08
CA GLN A 99 16.90 -3.13 -4.89
C GLN A 99 17.99 -2.66 -5.85
N GLY A 100 17.90 -1.39 -6.29
CA GLY A 100 18.94 -0.77 -7.12
C GLY A 100 20.22 -0.39 -6.36
N LYS A 101 20.18 -0.39 -5.03
CA LYS A 101 21.30 -0.09 -4.12
C LYS A 101 21.29 -1.07 -2.96
N ASP A 102 22.37 -1.09 -2.18
CA ASP A 102 22.39 -1.86 -0.95
C ASP A 102 21.54 -1.18 0.13
N ILE A 103 20.26 -1.55 0.22
CA ILE A 103 19.32 -0.98 1.18
C ILE A 103 19.21 -1.85 2.42
N PHE A 104 19.18 -3.18 2.28
CA PHE A 104 18.91 -4.10 3.39
C PHE A 104 20.15 -4.82 3.92
N GLY A 105 21.34 -4.63 3.33
CA GLY A 105 22.55 -5.40 3.69
C GLY A 105 23.04 -5.22 5.13
N ALA A 106 22.61 -4.16 5.81
CA ALA A 106 22.94 -3.90 7.22
C ALA A 106 21.76 -4.18 8.20
N CYS A 107 20.64 -4.70 7.71
CA CYS A 107 19.42 -4.91 8.51
C CYS A 107 19.25 -6.39 8.83
N ASP A 108 18.73 -6.69 10.01
CA ASP A 108 18.34 -8.06 10.37
C ASP A 108 16.93 -8.39 9.85
N GLY A 109 16.11 -7.36 9.61
CA GLY A 109 14.78 -7.50 9.05
C GLY A 109 14.16 -6.20 8.54
N ILE A 110 12.99 -6.32 7.92
CA ILE A 110 12.17 -5.22 7.45
C ILE A 110 10.70 -5.40 7.85
N PHE A 111 10.05 -4.29 8.18
CA PHE A 111 8.61 -4.16 8.24
C PHE A 111 8.14 -3.47 6.98
N SER A 112 7.42 -4.19 6.13
CA SER A 112 7.00 -3.72 4.81
C SER A 112 5.59 -3.13 4.86
N PHE A 113 5.41 -2.02 4.17
CA PHE A 113 4.20 -1.23 4.10
C PHE A 113 3.91 -0.80 2.65
N LEU A 114 2.63 -0.71 2.30
CA LEU A 114 2.16 -0.08 1.07
C LEU A 114 1.76 1.38 1.34
N GLY A 115 2.24 2.30 0.51
CA GLY A 115 1.86 3.70 0.58
C GLY A 115 0.40 3.89 0.21
N LEU A 116 -0.37 4.46 1.14
CA LEU A 116 -1.73 4.95 0.88
C LEU A 116 -1.68 6.46 0.62
N PRO A 117 -2.79 7.08 0.14
CA PRO A 117 -2.86 8.52 -0.08
C PRO A 117 -2.38 9.34 1.13
N GLY A 118 -1.66 10.43 0.84
CA GLY A 118 -1.01 11.27 1.85
C GLY A 118 0.19 10.59 2.52
N ARG A 119 0.24 10.65 3.85
CA ARG A 119 1.31 10.06 4.67
C ARG A 119 0.99 8.66 5.19
N ARG A 120 -0.12 8.09 4.77
CA ARG A 120 -0.59 6.81 5.30
C ARG A 120 0.23 5.66 4.71
N ALA A 121 0.44 4.60 5.49
CA ALA A 121 1.10 3.39 5.04
C ALA A 121 0.45 2.15 5.67
N LEU A 122 0.05 1.19 4.85
CA LEU A 122 -0.63 -0.05 5.24
C LEU A 122 0.38 -1.17 5.43
N PHE A 123 0.44 -1.78 6.61
CA PHE A 123 1.36 -2.86 6.91
C PHE A 123 1.01 -4.12 6.11
N ILE A 124 1.99 -4.74 5.45
CA ILE A 124 1.80 -5.94 4.61
C ILE A 124 2.65 -7.14 5.02
N GLY A 125 3.65 -6.95 5.88
CA GLY A 125 4.39 -8.09 6.42
C GLY A 125 5.71 -7.71 7.07
N ALA A 126 6.25 -8.65 7.82
CA ALA A 126 7.59 -8.58 8.40
C ALA A 126 8.47 -9.65 7.75
N TYR A 127 9.72 -9.31 7.44
CA TYR A 127 10.64 -10.19 6.72
C TYR A 127 12.02 -10.12 7.34
N GLN A 128 12.63 -11.28 7.58
CA GLN A 128 14.02 -11.39 8.01
C GLN A 128 14.93 -11.34 6.79
N VAL A 129 16.03 -10.59 6.88
CA VAL A 129 17.04 -10.54 5.83
C VAL A 129 18.07 -11.62 6.11
N ARG A 130 18.13 -12.64 5.26
CA ARG A 130 19.04 -13.79 5.44
C ARG A 130 20.33 -13.68 4.65
N GLY A 131 20.35 -12.83 3.64
CA GLY A 131 21.52 -12.56 2.82
C GLY A 131 21.16 -11.70 1.63
N SER A 132 22.17 -11.44 0.80
CA SER A 132 21.99 -10.78 -0.48
C SER A 132 22.98 -11.30 -1.50
N ARG A 133 22.62 -11.16 -2.77
CA ARG A 133 23.52 -11.37 -3.91
C ARG A 133 23.42 -10.20 -4.87
N LYS A 134 24.49 -9.94 -5.59
CA LYS A 134 24.51 -8.99 -6.71
C LYS A 134 24.39 -9.76 -8.01
N ALA A 135 23.55 -9.30 -8.91
CA ALA A 135 23.49 -9.80 -10.28
C ALA A 135 22.97 -8.70 -11.20
N THR A 136 23.15 -8.87 -12.51
CA THR A 136 22.48 -8.04 -13.51
C THR A 136 20.95 -8.25 -13.48
N VAL A 137 20.21 -7.46 -14.25
CA VAL A 137 18.74 -7.57 -14.32
C VAL A 137 18.36 -8.98 -14.76
N LEU A 138 17.48 -9.63 -13.98
CA LEU A 138 17.03 -11.00 -14.23
C LEU A 138 16.35 -11.12 -15.59
N ASP A 139 16.35 -12.35 -16.11
CA ASP A 139 15.64 -12.67 -17.33
C ASP A 139 14.13 -12.56 -17.11
N PRO A 140 13.36 -11.84 -17.96
CA PRO A 140 11.92 -11.72 -17.79
C PRO A 140 11.18 -13.07 -17.81
N SER A 141 11.77 -14.13 -18.38
CA SER A 141 11.19 -15.47 -18.31
C SER A 141 11.22 -16.07 -16.90
N THR A 142 12.14 -15.62 -16.03
CA THR A 142 12.31 -16.11 -14.65
C THR A 142 11.63 -15.24 -13.61
N VAL A 143 11.02 -14.11 -14.00
CA VAL A 143 10.29 -13.23 -13.10
C VAL A 143 8.78 -13.51 -13.14
N PRO A 144 8.05 -13.25 -12.03
CA PRO A 144 6.60 -13.38 -11.99
C PRO A 144 5.91 -12.61 -13.12
N VAL A 145 4.83 -13.18 -13.66
CA VAL A 145 4.13 -12.64 -14.85
C VAL A 145 3.74 -11.18 -14.66
N ALA A 146 3.23 -10.83 -13.47
CA ALA A 146 2.81 -9.47 -13.12
C ALA A 146 3.95 -8.43 -13.18
N LEU A 147 5.21 -8.86 -13.12
CA LEU A 147 6.39 -7.98 -13.12
C LEU A 147 7.17 -8.01 -14.45
N ARG A 148 6.84 -8.90 -15.38
CA ARG A 148 7.62 -9.10 -16.62
C ARG A 148 7.86 -7.82 -17.40
N GLY A 149 6.82 -7.02 -17.61
CA GLY A 149 6.93 -5.75 -18.33
C GLY A 149 7.93 -4.78 -17.68
N MET A 150 8.03 -4.77 -16.34
CA MET A 150 9.02 -3.95 -15.63
C MET A 150 10.45 -4.42 -15.89
N TYR A 151 10.68 -5.73 -15.86
CA TYR A 151 12.00 -6.31 -16.09
C TYR A 151 12.44 -6.22 -17.55
N GLU A 152 11.50 -6.36 -18.49
CA GLU A 152 11.73 -6.11 -19.92
C GLU A 152 12.16 -4.66 -20.17
N ALA A 153 11.47 -3.69 -19.54
CA ALA A 153 11.85 -2.29 -19.63
C ALA A 153 13.23 -2.03 -19.01
N ALA A 154 13.46 -2.52 -17.78
CA ALA A 154 14.74 -2.34 -17.10
C ALA A 154 15.92 -2.92 -17.89
N ARG A 155 15.76 -4.11 -18.48
CA ARG A 155 16.79 -4.73 -19.34
C ARG A 155 17.04 -3.97 -20.63
N ARG A 156 16.00 -3.41 -21.24
CA ARG A 156 16.13 -2.61 -22.45
C ARG A 156 16.87 -1.30 -22.18
N ASP A 157 16.63 -0.69 -21.01
CA ASP A 157 17.27 0.55 -20.60
C ASP A 157 18.75 0.35 -20.26
N ASP A 158 19.07 -0.67 -19.46
CA ASP A 158 20.44 -1.07 -19.13
C ASP A 158 20.49 -2.55 -18.72
N PRO A 159 20.93 -3.47 -19.60
CA PRO A 159 20.97 -4.89 -19.27
C PRO A 159 22.07 -5.27 -18.27
N ASP A 160 23.12 -4.46 -18.17
CA ASP A 160 24.30 -4.73 -17.35
C ASP A 160 24.24 -4.04 -15.98
N VAL A 161 23.16 -3.29 -15.69
CA VAL A 161 22.96 -2.67 -14.38
C VAL A 161 22.92 -3.73 -13.29
N VAL A 162 23.82 -3.57 -12.31
CA VAL A 162 23.90 -4.47 -11.16
C VAL A 162 22.81 -4.10 -10.15
N ARG A 163 22.02 -5.11 -9.77
CA ARG A 163 20.96 -5.05 -8.76
C ARG A 163 21.34 -5.89 -7.54
N TYR A 164 20.72 -5.58 -6.40
CA TYR A 164 20.80 -6.35 -5.17
C TYR A 164 19.54 -7.21 -5.05
N TYR A 165 19.71 -8.51 -4.84
CA TYR A 165 18.62 -9.45 -4.59
C TYR A 165 18.79 -10.01 -3.19
N TYR A 166 17.80 -9.76 -2.33
CA TYR A 166 17.81 -10.18 -0.95
C TYR A 166 17.07 -11.50 -0.76
N ASP A 167 17.57 -12.33 0.13
CA ASP A 167 16.83 -13.47 0.66
C ASP A 167 15.97 -12.98 1.83
N LEU A 168 14.68 -12.75 1.54
CA LEU A 168 13.69 -12.24 2.49
C LEU A 168 12.80 -13.39 2.95
N VAL A 169 12.88 -13.73 4.23
CA VAL A 169 12.07 -14.79 4.82
C VAL A 169 10.94 -14.15 5.64
N ARG A 170 9.70 -14.36 5.22
CA ARG A 170 8.53 -13.84 5.91
C ARG A 170 8.46 -14.36 7.35
N ASP A 171 8.16 -13.46 8.28
CA ASP A 171 7.93 -13.77 9.68
C ASP A 171 6.42 -13.91 9.96
N PRO A 172 5.89 -15.14 10.10
CA PRO A 172 4.47 -15.37 10.24
C PRO A 172 3.88 -14.84 11.55
N ARG A 173 4.71 -14.49 12.54
CA ARG A 173 4.25 -13.95 13.84
C ARG A 173 3.47 -12.65 13.67
N PHE A 174 3.73 -11.90 12.60
CA PHE A 174 3.07 -10.63 12.30
C PHE A 174 1.85 -10.75 11.37
N ALA A 175 1.49 -11.95 10.93
CA ALA A 175 0.43 -12.17 9.94
C ALA A 175 -0.92 -11.55 10.34
N ALA A 176 -1.24 -11.53 11.65
CA ALA A 176 -2.50 -10.97 12.15
C ALA A 176 -2.63 -9.44 12.00
N LEU A 177 -1.53 -8.73 11.72
CA LEU A 177 -1.49 -7.28 11.50
C LEU A 177 -1.58 -6.89 10.03
N GLU A 178 -1.29 -7.83 9.13
CA GLU A 178 -1.21 -7.57 7.69
C GLU A 178 -2.54 -7.11 7.14
N MET A 179 -2.50 -6.12 6.25
CA MET A 179 -3.67 -5.46 5.67
C MET A 179 -4.62 -4.82 6.68
N ARG A 180 -4.19 -4.68 7.94
CA ARG A 180 -5.03 -4.14 9.02
C ARG A 180 -4.45 -2.89 9.65
N VAL A 181 -3.15 -2.86 9.87
CA VAL A 181 -2.50 -1.74 10.55
C VAL A 181 -2.15 -0.66 9.53
N VAL A 182 -2.68 0.54 9.71
CA VAL A 182 -2.26 1.73 8.97
C VAL A 182 -1.52 2.68 9.91
N VAL A 183 -0.34 3.11 9.49
CA VAL A 183 0.48 4.06 10.23
C VAL A 183 0.51 5.42 9.52
N ASP A 184 0.77 6.48 10.28
CA ASP A 184 1.29 7.72 9.72
C ASP A 184 2.81 7.57 9.52
N TRP A 185 3.23 7.63 8.25
CA TRP A 185 4.64 7.57 7.87
C TRP A 185 5.43 8.80 8.32
N GLY A 186 4.74 9.92 8.58
CA GLY A 186 5.32 11.18 9.02
C GLY A 186 5.82 12.07 7.88
N PRO A 187 6.40 13.24 8.21
CA PRO A 187 6.86 14.22 7.23
C PRO A 187 8.05 13.74 6.38
N GLY A 188 8.76 12.70 6.81
CA GLY A 188 9.87 12.06 6.09
C GLY A 188 9.44 11.18 4.90
N ALA A 189 8.29 11.45 4.28
CA ALA A 189 7.74 10.65 3.17
C ALA A 189 8.61 10.60 1.91
N LEU A 190 9.63 11.45 1.80
CA LEU A 190 10.65 11.37 0.75
C LEU A 190 11.55 10.13 0.89
N SER A 191 11.73 9.63 2.11
CA SER A 191 12.49 8.40 2.34
C SER A 191 11.54 7.22 2.49
N TRP A 192 11.63 6.31 1.52
CA TRP A 192 10.81 5.10 1.46
C TRP A 192 11.31 3.98 2.38
N HIS A 193 12.51 4.09 2.97
CA HIS A 193 13.01 3.15 3.97
C HIS A 193 13.61 3.88 5.17
N GLN A 194 13.29 3.47 6.40
CA GLN A 194 13.70 4.18 7.62
C GLN A 194 14.03 3.20 8.74
N TRP A 195 15.05 3.51 9.54
CA TRP A 195 15.33 2.77 10.78
C TRP A 195 14.32 3.08 11.89
N ALA A 196 13.69 4.25 11.83
CA ALA A 196 12.70 4.67 12.82
C ALA A 196 11.38 3.90 12.63
N LEU A 197 11.05 3.08 13.64
CA LEU A 197 9.83 2.27 13.66
C LEU A 197 8.68 2.90 14.46
N ASP A 198 8.94 3.97 15.20
CA ASP A 198 7.98 4.64 16.07
C ASP A 198 6.99 5.50 15.24
N LYS A 199 6.17 4.79 14.46
CA LYS A 199 5.14 5.35 13.57
C LYS A 199 3.79 5.31 14.28
N PRO A 200 3.09 6.44 14.41
CA PRO A 200 1.72 6.48 14.93
C PRO A 200 0.81 5.49 14.21
N VAL A 201 0.08 4.63 14.93
CA VAL A 201 -1.00 3.84 14.33
C VAL A 201 -2.26 4.72 14.24
N VAL A 202 -2.77 4.92 13.03
CA VAL A 202 -3.90 5.82 12.75
C VAL A 202 -5.18 5.08 12.38
N GLU A 203 -5.09 3.82 11.96
CA GLU A 203 -6.24 2.97 11.68
C GLU A 203 -5.87 1.51 11.94
N LEU A 204 -6.79 0.77 12.55
CA LEU A 204 -6.73 -0.68 12.68
C LEU A 204 -8.00 -1.27 12.06
N ARG A 205 -7.85 -1.98 10.95
CA ARG A 205 -8.98 -2.53 10.20
C ARG A 205 -9.42 -3.88 10.73
N ASP A 206 -10.69 -4.19 10.50
CA ASP A 206 -11.19 -5.54 10.60
C ASP A 206 -10.55 -6.44 9.52
N PRO A 207 -10.47 -7.76 9.77
CA PRO A 207 -10.03 -8.71 8.75
C PRO A 207 -10.83 -8.54 7.45
N ASN A 208 -10.13 -8.62 6.32
CA ASN A 208 -10.70 -8.50 4.97
C ASN A 208 -11.33 -7.14 4.62
N SER A 209 -10.99 -6.08 5.36
CA SER A 209 -11.42 -4.72 5.01
C SER A 209 -10.38 -4.00 4.14
N LEU A 210 -10.82 -3.33 3.07
CA LEU A 210 -10.02 -2.39 2.29
C LEU A 210 -9.99 -0.98 2.91
N GLY A 211 -10.67 -0.81 4.05
CA GLY A 211 -10.91 0.49 4.68
C GLY A 211 -12.09 1.23 4.03
N PRO A 212 -12.30 2.51 4.41
CA PRO A 212 -13.39 3.32 3.86
C PRO A 212 -13.31 3.44 2.34
N CYS A 213 -14.45 3.31 1.67
CA CYS A 213 -14.55 3.59 0.24
C CYS A 213 -14.24 5.07 -0.03
N PRO A 214 -13.30 5.38 -0.95
CA PRO A 214 -12.94 6.75 -1.27
C PRO A 214 -14.07 7.45 -2.04
N ASP A 215 -13.86 8.73 -2.37
CA ASP A 215 -14.80 9.45 -3.21
C ASP A 215 -14.82 8.91 -4.63
N TYR A 216 -15.95 9.03 -5.33
CA TYR A 216 -16.16 8.43 -6.66
C TYR A 216 -15.09 8.81 -7.70
N ARG A 217 -14.43 9.96 -7.54
CA ARG A 217 -13.33 10.41 -8.43
C ARG A 217 -12.02 9.66 -8.21
N GLU A 218 -11.87 9.04 -7.04
CA GLU A 218 -10.70 8.28 -6.60
C GLU A 218 -10.99 6.78 -6.55
N VAL A 219 -12.22 6.37 -6.86
CA VAL A 219 -12.61 4.97 -6.96
C VAL A 219 -12.00 4.40 -8.24
N ASP A 220 -10.90 3.68 -8.06
CA ASP A 220 -10.37 2.73 -9.02
C ASP A 220 -10.68 1.31 -8.54
N VAL A 221 -11.37 0.52 -9.37
CA VAL A 221 -11.77 -0.84 -9.02
C VAL A 221 -11.52 -1.79 -10.17
N SER A 222 -10.45 -2.56 -10.07
CA SER A 222 -10.24 -3.71 -10.95
C SER A 222 -11.29 -4.80 -10.70
N LEU A 223 -11.38 -5.74 -11.64
CA LEU A 223 -12.19 -6.94 -11.48
C LEU A 223 -11.80 -7.76 -10.25
N ALA A 224 -10.50 -7.81 -9.92
CA ALA A 224 -9.99 -8.50 -8.75
C ALA A 224 -10.49 -7.85 -7.45
N LYS A 225 -10.41 -6.52 -7.39
CA LYS A 225 -10.88 -5.75 -6.24
C LYS A 225 -12.40 -5.84 -6.08
N LEU A 226 -13.17 -5.83 -7.18
CA LEU A 226 -14.61 -6.11 -7.14
C LEU A 226 -14.91 -7.52 -6.62
N ALA A 227 -14.19 -8.54 -7.09
CA ALA A 227 -14.36 -9.91 -6.63
C ALA A 227 -14.05 -10.05 -5.13
N PHE A 228 -13.01 -9.37 -4.64
CA PHE A 228 -12.70 -9.29 -3.21
C PHE A 228 -13.83 -8.64 -2.41
N LEU A 229 -14.25 -7.43 -2.82
CA LEU A 229 -15.31 -6.67 -2.15
C LEU A 229 -16.64 -7.44 -2.09
N THR A 230 -16.96 -8.20 -3.15
CA THR A 230 -18.17 -9.02 -3.22
C THR A 230 -18.12 -10.19 -2.23
N ARG A 231 -16.96 -10.81 -2.03
CA ARG A 231 -16.78 -11.91 -1.06
C ARG A 231 -16.72 -11.43 0.39
N HIS A 232 -16.39 -10.17 0.61
CA HIS A 232 -16.14 -9.59 1.93
C HIS A 232 -16.99 -8.33 2.18
N GLU A 233 -18.24 -8.34 1.72
CA GLU A 233 -19.12 -7.16 1.79
C GLU A 233 -19.35 -6.66 3.22
N GLU A 234 -19.45 -7.58 4.19
CA GLU A 234 -19.69 -7.25 5.59
C GLU A 234 -18.51 -6.49 6.22
N ALA A 235 -17.28 -6.81 5.80
CA ALA A 235 -16.07 -6.11 6.21
C ALA A 235 -15.85 -4.77 5.45
N ASN A 236 -16.68 -4.50 4.44
CA ASN A 236 -16.56 -3.36 3.53
C ASN A 236 -17.90 -2.64 3.28
N PRO A 237 -18.64 -2.23 4.35
CA PRO A 237 -20.00 -1.69 4.21
C PRO A 237 -20.04 -0.41 3.36
N SER A 238 -19.08 0.51 3.55
CA SER A 238 -19.02 1.74 2.76
C SER A 238 -18.76 1.51 1.26
N TRP A 239 -18.05 0.44 0.91
CA TRP A 239 -17.85 0.04 -0.49
C TRP A 239 -19.13 -0.54 -1.08
N ARG A 240 -19.79 -1.46 -0.36
CA ARG A 240 -21.08 -2.04 -0.77
C ARG A 240 -22.11 -0.94 -1.04
N ASP A 241 -22.27 0.00 -0.10
CA ASP A 241 -23.28 1.03 -0.18
C ASP A 241 -23.03 1.98 -1.37
N ARG A 242 -21.77 2.41 -1.58
CA ARG A 242 -21.40 3.31 -2.69
C ARG A 242 -21.43 2.64 -4.06
N LEU A 243 -20.99 1.39 -4.17
CA LEU A 243 -21.02 0.64 -5.44
C LEU A 243 -22.46 0.30 -5.85
N SER A 244 -23.31 -0.06 -4.87
CA SER A 244 -24.73 -0.32 -5.12
C SER A 244 -25.46 0.93 -5.62
N ALA A 245 -25.09 2.12 -5.12
CA ALA A 245 -25.69 3.39 -5.55
C ALA A 245 -25.43 3.73 -7.03
N VAL A 246 -24.37 3.19 -7.64
CA VAL A 246 -24.04 3.39 -9.07
C VAL A 246 -24.40 2.18 -9.93
N GLY A 247 -25.20 1.26 -9.39
CA GLY A 247 -25.71 0.11 -10.14
C GLY A 247 -24.66 -0.98 -10.40
N ILE A 248 -23.57 -1.03 -9.62
CA ILE A 248 -22.70 -2.20 -9.53
C ILE A 248 -23.30 -3.05 -8.41
N PRO A 249 -24.09 -4.10 -8.72
CA PRO A 249 -24.72 -4.89 -7.69
C PRO A 249 -23.62 -5.56 -6.86
N ALA A 250 -23.69 -5.50 -5.54
CA ALA A 250 -22.91 -6.35 -4.62
C ALA A 250 -23.33 -7.84 -4.72
N ALA A 251 -23.80 -8.30 -5.87
CA ALA A 251 -24.50 -9.55 -6.06
C ALA A 251 -23.61 -10.63 -6.69
N LEU A 252 -22.85 -11.32 -5.83
CA LEU A 252 -22.77 -12.79 -5.89
C LEU A 252 -23.32 -13.44 -4.59
N GLY A 253 -23.97 -12.65 -3.71
CA GLY A 253 -24.51 -13.12 -2.44
C GLY A 253 -25.86 -13.87 -2.50
N THR A 254 -26.53 -13.97 -3.65
CA THR A 254 -27.89 -14.58 -3.73
C THR A 254 -27.97 -15.95 -4.41
N HIS A 255 -26.85 -16.63 -4.73
CA HIS A 255 -26.91 -18.02 -5.21
C HIS A 255 -26.16 -19.05 -4.35
N ALA A 256 -25.59 -18.68 -3.21
CA ALA A 256 -24.89 -19.62 -2.32
C ALA A 256 -25.66 -20.01 -1.04
N ARG A 257 -26.96 -19.70 -0.93
CA ARG A 257 -27.84 -20.14 0.18
C ARG A 257 -28.93 -21.15 -0.21
N SER A 258 -28.73 -21.91 -1.28
CA SER A 258 -29.44 -23.18 -1.45
C SER A 258 -28.51 -24.24 -2.05
N ALA A 259 -27.61 -24.77 -1.22
CA ALA A 259 -27.05 -26.09 -1.47
C ALA A 259 -27.90 -27.14 -0.74
N ASP A 260 -29.20 -27.19 -1.07
CA ASP A 260 -29.95 -28.43 -1.03
C ASP A 260 -29.91 -28.97 -2.46
N HIS A 261 -28.93 -29.81 -2.74
CA HIS A 261 -28.96 -30.68 -3.91
C HIS A 261 -29.85 -31.88 -3.57
N PRO A 262 -31.00 -32.10 -4.23
CA PRO A 262 -31.55 -33.44 -4.28
C PRO A 262 -30.61 -34.29 -5.14
N ALA A 263 -30.23 -35.45 -4.61
CA ALA A 263 -29.46 -36.45 -5.32
C ALA A 263 -30.06 -36.73 -6.71
N ILE A 264 -29.22 -36.71 -7.74
CA ILE A 264 -29.56 -37.25 -9.06
C ILE A 264 -29.71 -38.76 -8.88
N PRO A 265 -30.88 -39.38 -9.13
CA PRO A 265 -30.99 -40.82 -9.08
C PRO A 265 -30.38 -41.41 -10.35
N LEU A 266 -29.40 -42.30 -10.16
CA LEU A 266 -28.98 -43.27 -11.18
C LEU A 266 -30.16 -44.22 -11.43
N SER A 267 -30.79 -44.12 -12.60
CA SER A 267 -31.75 -45.14 -13.05
C SER A 267 -31.03 -46.29 -13.77
N PRO A 268 -31.45 -47.55 -13.56
CA PRO A 268 -30.80 -48.76 -14.07
C PRO A 268 -31.23 -49.09 -15.52
N GLY A 269 -30.43 -49.94 -16.19
CA GLY A 269 -30.62 -50.44 -17.57
C GLY A 269 -31.98 -51.08 -17.85
N LEU A 270 -32.44 -51.30 -19.08
CA LEU A 270 -31.94 -52.08 -20.25
C LEU A 270 -33.01 -51.90 -21.38
N PRO A 271 -32.92 -52.40 -22.65
CA PRO A 271 -32.23 -53.63 -23.05
C PRO A 271 -31.47 -53.62 -24.39
N THR A 272 -30.66 -54.68 -24.49
CA THR A 272 -30.06 -55.34 -25.65
C THR A 272 -30.99 -55.46 -26.86
N ILE A 273 -30.50 -55.10 -28.04
CA ILE A 273 -30.94 -55.67 -29.33
C ILE A 273 -29.70 -56.23 -30.05
N ALA A 274 -29.84 -57.47 -30.50
CA ALA A 274 -28.81 -58.33 -31.06
C ALA A 274 -28.53 -58.09 -32.56
N MET A 275 -27.34 -58.55 -32.94
CA MET A 275 -26.74 -58.77 -34.28
C MET A 275 -27.67 -58.80 -35.50
N ARG A 276 -27.25 -58.08 -36.55
CA ARG A 276 -26.72 -58.69 -37.79
C ARG A 276 -25.61 -57.82 -38.36
#